data_AF-K1SQ61-F1
#
_entry.id   AF-K1SQ61-F1
#
_cell.length_a   1.000
_cell.length_b   1.000
_cell.length_c   1.000
_cell.angle_alpha   90.00
_cell.angle_beta   90.00
_cell.angle_gamma   90.00
#
_symmetry.space_group_name_H-M   'P 1'
#
loop_
_entity.id
_entity.type
_entity.pdbx_description
1 polymer ?
#
loop_
_entity_poly.entity_id
_entity_poly.type
_entity_poly.pdbx_seq_one_letter_code
_entity_poly.pdbx_strand_id
1 'polypeptide(L)'
;GGIVLKKQSNLSRLLSYAGVHKYFTYASWVLSGISALTALVPFWYIWKIINEALEVSPNFGSAANLTHYGIMAMTYAIISYLIYIGALLCSHLAAFRIAANMRIDITEHISKLPIGFADSFGSGKLRKIINDSTAATETYLAHQLPDKYAAMATPVGLLALLLVFDWRL
;
A
#
# COMPACT_ATOMS: atom_id res chain seq x y z
N GLY A 1 38.96 -10.10 -11.84
CA GLY A 1 38.01 -9.17 -11.20
C GLY A 1 36.76 -9.94 -10.84
N GLY A 2 36.52 -10.17 -9.56
CA GLY A 2 35.34 -10.91 -9.09
C GLY A 2 34.08 -10.09 -9.34
N ILE A 3 33.14 -10.65 -10.12
CA ILE A 3 31.81 -10.08 -10.30
C ILE A 3 31.09 -10.25 -8.96
N VAL A 4 31.04 -9.19 -8.16
CA VAL A 4 30.20 -9.12 -6.97
C VAL A 4 28.75 -9.21 -7.46
N LEU A 5 28.20 -10.42 -7.49
CA LEU A 5 26.76 -10.63 -7.66
C LEU A 5 26.08 -9.94 -6.47
N LYS A 6 25.58 -8.72 -6.70
CA LYS A 6 24.80 -7.95 -5.72
C LYS A 6 23.67 -8.88 -5.25
N LYS A 7 23.73 -9.32 -3.99
CA LYS A 7 22.76 -10.22 -3.37
C LYS A 7 21.38 -9.64 -3.62
N GLN A 8 20.62 -10.20 -4.58
CA GLN A 8 19.32 -9.62 -4.91
C GLN A 8 18.45 -9.68 -3.66
N SER A 9 17.90 -8.53 -3.27
CA SER A 9 16.94 -8.46 -2.17
C SER A 9 15.81 -9.46 -2.42
N ASN A 10 15.32 -10.13 -1.38
CA ASN A 10 14.22 -11.10 -1.50
C ASN A 10 13.00 -10.49 -2.23
N LEU A 11 12.77 -9.18 -2.05
CA LEU A 11 11.77 -8.41 -2.79
C LEU A 11 12.07 -8.33 -4.29
N SER A 12 13.32 -8.14 -4.69
CA SER A 12 13.74 -8.09 -6.09
C SER A 12 13.51 -9.44 -6.80
N ARG A 13 13.72 -10.56 -6.08
CA ARG A 13 13.38 -11.90 -6.59
C ARG A 13 11.87 -12.11 -6.69
N LEU A 14 11.09 -11.64 -5.72
CA LEU A 14 9.63 -11.66 -5.82
C LEU A 14 9.10 -10.82 -7.00
N LEU A 15 9.69 -9.64 -7.21
CA LEU A 15 9.38 -8.76 -8.34
C LEU A 15 9.85 -9.30 -9.69
N SER A 16 10.78 -10.27 -9.75
CA SER A 16 11.11 -10.95 -11.00
C SER A 16 9.98 -11.87 -11.44
N TYR A 17 9.28 -12.53 -10.50
CA TYR A 17 8.07 -13.31 -10.80
C TYR A 17 6.90 -12.44 -11.30
N ALA A 18 6.91 -11.12 -11.04
CA ALA A 18 5.88 -10.20 -11.52
C ALA A 18 5.97 -9.89 -13.04
N GLY A 19 7.08 -10.22 -13.71
CA GLY A 19 7.25 -10.00 -15.15
C GLY A 19 7.08 -8.54 -15.58
N VAL A 20 6.32 -8.27 -16.66
CA VAL A 20 6.06 -6.90 -17.19
C VAL A 20 5.10 -6.08 -16.31
N HIS A 21 4.43 -6.70 -15.33
CA HIS A 21 3.36 -6.08 -14.54
C HIS A 21 3.82 -5.43 -13.23
N LYS A 22 5.13 -5.26 -13.04
CA LYS A 22 5.72 -4.60 -11.86
C LYS A 22 5.15 -3.19 -11.63
N TYR A 23 4.69 -2.55 -12.70
CA TYR A 23 4.03 -1.23 -12.66
C TYR A 23 2.82 -1.20 -11.72
N PHE A 24 2.03 -2.28 -11.63
CA PHE A 24 0.91 -2.35 -10.69
C PHE A 24 1.41 -2.39 -9.23
N THR A 25 2.50 -3.12 -8.95
CA THR A 25 3.10 -3.15 -7.61
C THR A 25 3.66 -1.79 -7.20
N TYR A 26 4.32 -1.06 -8.10
CA TYR A 26 4.80 0.29 -7.80
C TYR A 26 3.65 1.30 -7.69
N ALA A 27 2.64 1.19 -8.56
CA ALA A 27 1.47 2.06 -8.53
C ALA A 27 0.68 1.91 -7.22
N SER A 28 0.53 0.70 -6.69
CA SER A 28 -0.17 0.49 -5.41
C SER A 28 0.57 1.17 -4.25
N TRP A 29 1.89 1.11 -4.20
CA TRP A 29 2.67 1.77 -3.15
C TRP A 29 2.59 3.29 -3.23
N VAL A 30 2.68 3.85 -4.45
CA VAL A 30 2.58 5.30 -4.67
C VAL A 30 1.17 5.80 -4.35
N LEU A 31 0.12 5.13 -4.85
CA LEU A 31 -1.26 5.48 -4.53
C LEU A 31 -1.54 5.36 -3.03
N SER A 32 -1.02 4.34 -2.36
CA SER A 32 -1.21 4.16 -0.91
C SER A 32 -0.58 5.31 -0.13
N GLY A 33 0.64 5.73 -0.49
CA GLY A 33 1.29 6.91 0.09
C GLY A 33 0.53 8.22 -0.18
N ILE A 34 0.05 8.43 -1.41
CA ILE A 34 -0.74 9.62 -1.77
C ILE A 34 -2.07 9.64 -0.99
N SER A 35 -2.73 8.48 -0.84
CA SER A 35 -3.97 8.39 -0.06
C SER A 35 -3.74 8.78 1.40
N ALA A 36 -2.64 8.31 2.01
CA ALA A 36 -2.31 8.65 3.40
C ALA A 36 -2.07 10.15 3.59
N LEU A 37 -1.43 10.82 2.62
CA LEU A 37 -1.26 12.28 2.65
C LEU A 37 -2.58 13.02 2.41
N THR A 38 -3.40 12.53 1.50
CA THR A 38 -4.71 13.15 1.19
C THR A 38 -5.66 13.03 2.39
N ALA A 39 -5.55 11.96 3.19
CA ALA A 39 -6.31 11.75 4.41
C ALA A 39 -6.01 12.81 5.50
N LEU A 40 -4.91 13.56 5.37
CA LEU A 40 -4.53 14.63 6.30
C LEU A 40 -5.18 15.97 5.96
N VAL A 41 -5.60 16.17 4.70
CA VAL A 41 -6.23 17.41 4.23
C VAL A 41 -7.54 17.74 4.98
N PRO A 42 -8.44 16.78 5.29
CA PRO A 42 -9.64 17.04 6.09
C PRO A 42 -9.36 17.63 7.48
N PHE A 43 -8.26 17.23 8.13
CA PHE A 43 -7.89 17.77 9.45
C PHE A 43 -7.56 19.27 9.39
N TRP A 44 -6.96 19.72 8.27
CA TRP A 44 -6.71 21.15 8.04
C TRP A 44 -8.02 21.95 7.88
N TYR A 45 -9.02 21.39 7.19
CA TYR A 45 -10.33 22.02 7.08
C TYR A 45 -11.08 22.07 8.41
N ILE A 46 -10.97 21.03 9.25
CA ILE A 46 -11.54 21.04 10.60
C ILE A 46 -10.95 22.19 11.42
N TRP A 47 -9.64 22.41 11.36
CA TRP A 47 -9.03 23.55 12.03
C TRP A 47 -9.56 24.90 11.52
N LYS A 48 -9.71 25.07 10.20
CA LYS A 48 -10.29 26.30 9.62
C LYS A 48 -11.70 26.55 10.14
N ILE A 49 -12.53 25.50 10.24
CA ILE A 49 -13.88 25.58 10.79
C ILE A 49 -13.83 26.04 12.26
N ILE A 50 -12.94 25.48 13.07
CA ILE A 50 -12.78 25.86 14.48
C ILE A 50 -12.31 27.33 14.59
N ASN A 51 -11.32 27.73 13.78
CA ASN A 51 -10.76 29.07 13.85
C ASN A 51 -11.79 30.14 13.42
N GLU A 52 -12.52 29.91 12.33
CA GLU A 52 -13.60 30.80 11.88
C GLU A 52 -14.76 30.83 12.89
N ALA A 53 -15.10 29.69 13.51
CA ALA A 53 -16.12 29.65 14.56
C ALA A 53 -15.72 30.44 15.82
N LEU A 54 -14.43 30.46 16.17
CA LEU A 54 -13.90 31.24 17.28
C LEU A 54 -13.84 32.73 16.96
N GLU A 55 -13.44 33.12 15.73
CA GLU A 55 -13.37 34.52 15.29
C GLU A 55 -14.75 35.18 15.14
N VAL A 56 -15.76 34.43 14.72
CA VAL A 56 -17.12 34.94 14.46
C VAL A 56 -18.00 34.88 15.72
N SER A 57 -17.51 34.29 16.82
CA SER A 57 -18.23 34.24 18.10
C SER A 57 -18.47 35.65 18.68
N PRO A 58 -19.70 36.02 19.09
CA PRO A 58 -20.89 35.18 19.24
C PRO A 58 -21.91 35.25 18.08
N ASN A 59 -21.59 35.95 16.99
CA ASN A 59 -22.53 36.21 15.88
C ASN A 59 -22.31 35.26 14.69
N PHE A 60 -22.59 33.97 14.91
CA PHE A 60 -22.42 32.87 13.94
C PHE A 60 -23.16 33.05 12.59
N GLY A 61 -24.08 34.02 12.49
CA GLY A 61 -24.79 34.35 11.24
C GLY A 61 -23.91 34.96 10.15
N SER A 62 -22.69 35.40 10.47
CA SER A 62 -21.71 35.93 9.51
C SER A 62 -20.72 34.88 8.96
N ALA A 63 -20.79 33.63 9.44
CA ALA A 63 -19.90 32.54 9.02
C ALA A 63 -20.32 31.95 7.66
N ALA A 64 -20.16 32.72 6.58
CA ALA A 64 -20.54 32.31 5.23
C ALA A 64 -19.72 31.13 4.68
N ASN A 65 -18.49 30.92 5.16
CA ASN A 65 -17.58 29.91 4.60
C ASN A 65 -17.58 28.58 5.37
N LEU A 66 -18.26 28.49 6.52
CA LEU A 66 -18.27 27.30 7.36
C LEU A 66 -18.82 26.07 6.61
N THR A 67 -19.91 26.26 5.86
CA THR A 67 -20.52 25.23 5.00
C THR A 67 -19.57 24.81 3.87
N HIS A 68 -18.84 25.76 3.28
CA HIS A 68 -17.88 25.48 2.21
C HIS A 68 -16.69 24.64 2.72
N TYR A 69 -16.13 24.98 3.89
CA TYR A 69 -15.07 24.19 4.50
C TYR A 69 -15.54 22.79 4.91
N GLY A 70 -16.78 22.65 5.41
CA GLY A 70 -17.37 21.36 5.71
C GLY A 70 -17.53 20.47 4.47
N ILE A 71 -18.06 21.02 3.38
CA ILE A 71 -18.19 20.30 2.10
C ILE A 71 -16.82 19.90 1.56
N MET A 72 -15.83 20.81 1.59
CA MET A 72 -14.47 20.49 1.14
C MET A 72 -13.81 19.40 2.00
N ALA A 73 -13.96 19.44 3.32
CA ALA A 73 -13.45 18.38 4.19
C ALA A 73 -14.02 17.01 3.81
N MET A 74 -15.33 16.96 3.54
CA MET A 74 -16.02 15.74 3.16
C MET A 74 -15.58 15.24 1.77
N THR A 75 -15.45 16.12 0.78
CA THR A 75 -15.01 15.72 -0.57
C THR A 75 -13.59 15.18 -0.56
N TYR A 76 -12.65 15.83 0.14
CA TYR A 76 -11.28 15.35 0.26
C TYR A 76 -11.19 14.02 1.03
N ALA A 77 -12.01 13.82 2.06
CA ALA A 77 -12.08 12.54 2.76
C ALA A 77 -12.56 11.41 1.83
N ILE A 78 -13.59 11.66 1.03
CA ILE A 78 -14.11 10.69 0.05
C ILE A 78 -13.05 10.39 -1.02
N ILE A 79 -12.40 11.41 -1.57
CA ILE A 79 -11.34 11.24 -2.58
C ILE A 79 -10.19 10.41 -2.01
N SER A 80 -9.74 10.72 -0.79
CA SER A 80 -8.70 9.96 -0.11
C SER A 80 -9.07 8.48 0.01
N TYR A 81 -10.32 8.20 0.39
CA TYR A 81 -10.82 6.83 0.52
C TYR A 81 -10.88 6.09 -0.82
N LEU A 82 -11.30 6.77 -1.90
CA LEU A 82 -11.30 6.20 -3.25
C LEU A 82 -9.89 5.88 -3.75
N ILE A 83 -8.92 6.77 -3.50
CA ILE A 83 -7.51 6.53 -3.84
C ILE A 83 -6.99 5.32 -3.05
N TYR A 84 -7.33 5.20 -1.77
CA TYR A 84 -6.93 4.06 -0.94
C TYR A 84 -7.50 2.73 -1.47
N ILE A 85 -8.80 2.68 -1.82
CA ILE A 85 -9.40 1.48 -2.44
C ILE A 85 -8.69 1.13 -3.74
N GLY A 86 -8.41 2.13 -4.59
CA GLY A 86 -7.65 1.92 -5.83
C GLY A 86 -6.26 1.33 -5.58
N ALA A 87 -5.56 1.82 -4.56
CA ALA A 87 -4.27 1.29 -4.12
C ALA A 87 -4.38 -0.19 -3.72
N LEU A 88 -5.39 -0.52 -2.92
CA LEU A 88 -5.63 -1.86 -2.40
C LEU A 88 -5.94 -2.86 -3.54
N LEU A 89 -6.82 -2.48 -4.46
CA LEU A 89 -7.18 -3.30 -5.62
C LEU A 89 -5.98 -3.56 -6.53
N CYS A 90 -5.19 -2.52 -6.80
CA CYS A 90 -3.97 -2.61 -7.58
C CYS A 90 -2.96 -3.57 -6.94
N SER A 91 -2.85 -3.54 -5.61
CA SER A 91 -2.00 -4.43 -4.83
C SER A 91 -2.45 -5.89 -4.92
N HIS A 92 -3.75 -6.17 -4.74
CA HIS A 92 -4.29 -7.53 -4.88
C HIS A 92 -4.04 -8.11 -6.29
N LEU A 93 -4.31 -7.32 -7.33
CA LEU A 93 -4.07 -7.72 -8.72
C LEU A 93 -2.60 -8.08 -8.96
N ALA A 94 -1.66 -7.30 -8.41
CA ALA A 94 -0.24 -7.59 -8.50
C ALA A 94 0.14 -8.87 -7.71
N ALA A 95 -0.36 -9.01 -6.48
CA ALA A 95 -0.07 -10.14 -5.61
C ALA A 95 -0.58 -11.48 -6.19
N PHE A 96 -1.81 -11.52 -6.69
CA PHE A 96 -2.38 -12.73 -7.31
C PHE A 96 -1.56 -13.19 -8.52
N ARG A 97 -1.09 -12.25 -9.36
CA ARG A 97 -0.26 -12.57 -10.52
C ARG A 97 1.10 -13.14 -10.11
N ILE A 98 1.73 -12.54 -9.09
CA ILE A 98 3.01 -13.02 -8.57
C ILE A 98 2.85 -14.44 -8.00
N ALA A 99 1.79 -14.69 -7.23
CA ALA A 99 1.49 -16.00 -6.68
C ALA A 99 1.24 -17.04 -7.79
N ALA A 100 0.48 -16.69 -8.82
CA ALA A 100 0.21 -17.58 -9.96
C ALA A 100 1.49 -17.96 -10.73
N ASN A 101 2.34 -16.97 -11.06
CA ASN A 101 3.60 -17.22 -11.76
C ASN A 101 4.55 -18.08 -10.92
N MET A 102 4.61 -17.83 -9.61
CA MET A 102 5.42 -18.63 -8.69
C MET A 102 4.94 -20.10 -8.64
N ARG A 103 3.63 -20.36 -8.70
CA ARG A 103 3.09 -21.74 -8.80
C ARG A 103 3.52 -22.44 -10.09
N ILE A 104 3.49 -21.73 -11.22
CA ILE A 104 3.92 -22.27 -12.52
C ILE A 104 5.42 -22.63 -12.47
N ASP A 105 6.28 -21.69 -12.06
CA ASP A 105 7.72 -21.91 -12.00
C ASP A 105 8.12 -23.04 -11.06
N ILE A 106 7.49 -23.13 -9.88
CA ILE A 106 7.78 -24.23 -8.94
C ILE A 106 7.31 -25.57 -9.51
N THR A 107 6.13 -25.62 -10.15
CA THR A 107 5.62 -26.85 -10.75
C THR A 107 6.50 -27.33 -11.90
N GLU A 108 6.99 -26.42 -12.74
CA GLU A 108 7.93 -26.73 -13.82
C GLU A 108 9.30 -27.17 -13.31
N HIS A 109 9.76 -26.63 -12.18
CA HIS A 109 10.98 -27.08 -11.54
C HIS A 109 10.83 -28.51 -10.99
N ILE A 110 9.68 -28.81 -10.37
CA ILE A 110 9.36 -30.13 -9.83
C ILE A 110 9.27 -31.19 -10.94
N SER A 111 8.71 -30.85 -12.11
CA SER A 111 8.60 -31.81 -13.21
C SER A 111 9.96 -32.24 -13.80
N LYS A 112 11.02 -31.46 -13.55
CA LYS A 112 12.40 -31.75 -13.99
C LYS A 112 13.24 -32.45 -12.92
N LEU A 113 12.72 -32.65 -11.71
CA LEU A 113 13.43 -33.30 -10.60
C LEU A 113 13.42 -34.83 -10.74
N PRO A 114 14.47 -35.53 -10.25
CA PRO A 114 14.51 -37.00 -10.28
C PRO A 114 13.34 -37.59 -9.50
N ILE A 115 12.71 -38.63 -10.05
CA ILE A 115 11.51 -39.27 -9.48
C ILE A 115 11.75 -39.73 -8.03
N GLY A 116 12.96 -40.20 -7.70
CA GLY A 116 13.32 -40.59 -6.34
C GLY A 116 13.30 -39.45 -5.30
N PHE A 117 13.51 -38.20 -5.73
CA PHE A 117 13.38 -37.04 -4.85
C PHE A 117 11.90 -36.67 -4.63
N ALA A 118 11.10 -36.70 -5.69
CA ALA A 118 9.65 -36.45 -5.64
C ALA A 118 8.90 -37.51 -4.79
N ASP A 119 9.27 -38.78 -4.91
CA ASP A 119 8.71 -39.87 -4.10
C ASP A 119 9.10 -39.76 -2.62
N SER A 120 10.33 -39.34 -2.32
CA SER A 120 10.81 -39.22 -0.93
C SER A 120 10.10 -38.11 -0.13
N PHE A 121 9.66 -37.03 -0.80
CA PHE A 121 9.00 -35.89 -0.16
C PHE A 121 7.48 -36.04 -0.07
N GLY A 122 6.88 -36.90 -0.90
CA GLY A 122 5.43 -37.10 -1.00
C GLY A 122 4.71 -35.96 -1.74
N SER A 123 3.93 -36.33 -2.77
CA SER A 123 3.24 -35.37 -3.66
C SER A 123 2.31 -34.39 -2.92
N GLY A 124 1.61 -34.85 -1.87
CA GLY A 124 0.73 -34.01 -1.05
C GLY A 124 1.48 -32.95 -0.24
N LYS A 125 2.66 -33.29 0.29
CA LYS A 125 3.49 -32.36 1.07
C LYS A 125 4.08 -31.27 0.17
N LEU A 126 4.55 -31.65 -1.02
CA LEU A 126 5.00 -30.72 -2.06
C LEU A 126 3.89 -29.75 -2.46
N ARG A 127 2.70 -30.25 -2.80
CA ARG A 127 1.54 -29.40 -3.15
C ARG A 127 1.19 -28.44 -2.01
N LYS A 128 1.22 -28.90 -0.76
CA LYS A 128 0.96 -28.06 0.41
C LYS A 128 2.00 -26.94 0.54
N ILE A 129 3.29 -27.26 0.45
CA ILE A 129 4.37 -26.26 0.55
C ILE A 129 4.24 -25.19 -0.54
N ILE A 130 3.94 -25.58 -1.78
CA ILE A 130 3.73 -24.64 -2.90
C ILE A 130 2.55 -23.73 -2.60
N ASN A 131 1.41 -24.29 -2.19
CA ASN A 131 0.22 -23.53 -1.90
C ASN A 131 0.44 -22.55 -0.74
N ASP A 132 1.01 -23.01 0.37
CA ASP A 132 1.24 -22.21 1.57
C ASP A 132 2.27 -21.10 1.30
N SER A 133 3.34 -21.40 0.56
CA SER A 133 4.39 -20.41 0.24
C SER A 133 3.89 -19.32 -0.71
N THR A 134 3.09 -19.70 -1.72
CA THR A 134 2.54 -18.76 -2.69
C THR A 134 1.42 -17.91 -2.09
N ALA A 135 0.58 -18.49 -1.22
CA ALA A 135 -0.42 -17.76 -0.46
C ALA A 135 0.21 -16.77 0.53
N ALA A 136 1.25 -17.17 1.28
CA ALA A 136 1.97 -16.27 2.18
C ALA A 136 2.60 -15.08 1.42
N THR A 137 3.16 -15.36 0.24
CA THR A 137 3.73 -14.33 -0.64
C THR A 137 2.66 -13.36 -1.15
N GLU A 138 1.51 -13.89 -1.53
CA GLU A 138 0.34 -13.09 -1.94
C GLU A 138 -0.11 -12.16 -0.82
N THR A 139 -0.36 -12.69 0.39
CA THR A 139 -0.79 -11.89 1.54
C THR A 139 0.23 -10.80 1.88
N TYR A 140 1.52 -11.13 1.83
CA TYR A 140 2.58 -10.18 2.10
C TYR A 140 2.62 -9.03 1.07
N LEU A 141 2.47 -9.35 -0.21
CA LEU A 141 2.48 -8.36 -1.28
C LEU A 141 1.18 -7.54 -1.33
N ALA A 142 0.04 -8.18 -1.12
CA ALA A 142 -1.29 -7.58 -1.21
C ALA A 142 -1.56 -6.59 -0.06
N HIS A 143 -1.23 -6.98 1.17
CA HIS A 143 -1.57 -6.21 2.36
C HIS A 143 -0.34 -5.61 3.03
N GLN A 144 0.66 -6.42 3.38
CA GLN A 144 1.73 -5.92 4.25
C GLN A 144 2.60 -4.85 3.61
N LEU A 145 2.87 -4.92 2.31
CA LEU A 145 3.68 -3.89 1.65
C LEU A 145 2.95 -2.55 1.52
N PRO A 146 1.75 -2.46 0.91
CA PRO A 146 1.00 -1.21 0.87
C PRO A 146 0.73 -0.64 2.26
N ASP A 147 0.28 -1.47 3.20
CA ASP A 147 -0.05 -1.02 4.55
C ASP A 147 1.19 -0.45 5.25
N LYS A 148 2.37 -1.03 5.03
CA LYS A 148 3.62 -0.49 5.55
C LYS A 148 3.95 0.87 4.94
N TYR A 149 3.77 1.06 3.63
CA TYR A 149 4.03 2.37 3.00
C TYR A 149 3.02 3.43 3.46
N ALA A 150 1.74 3.08 3.59
CA ALA A 150 0.74 3.94 4.23
C ALA A 150 1.12 4.27 5.68
N ALA A 151 1.45 3.28 6.49
CA ALA A 151 1.83 3.46 7.89
C ALA A 151 3.12 4.27 8.07
N MET A 152 4.05 4.23 7.11
CA MET A 152 5.23 5.10 7.08
C MET A 152 4.90 6.53 6.61
N ALA A 153 3.94 6.69 5.69
CA ALA A 153 3.52 8.00 5.21
C ALA A 153 2.74 8.77 6.28
N THR A 154 1.99 8.09 7.15
CA THR A 154 1.22 8.72 8.24
C THR A 154 2.06 9.58 9.19
N PRO A 155 3.14 9.09 9.85
CA PRO A 155 3.97 9.92 10.72
C PRO A 155 4.69 11.03 9.97
N VAL A 156 5.12 10.79 8.72
CA VAL A 156 5.72 11.84 7.88
C VAL A 156 4.71 12.95 7.60
N GLY A 157 3.49 12.60 7.24
CA GLY A 157 2.42 13.57 7.01
C GLY A 157 1.97 14.27 8.29
N LEU A 158 1.97 13.58 9.44
CA LEU A 158 1.69 14.19 10.74
C LEU A 158 2.79 15.19 11.14
N LEU A 159 4.06 14.86 10.91
CA LEU A 159 5.19 15.79 11.11
C LEU A 159 5.09 16.99 10.18
N ALA A 160 4.70 16.78 8.91
CA ALA A 160 4.46 17.87 7.97
C ALA A 160 3.31 18.78 8.43
N LEU A 161 2.22 18.20 8.94
CA LEU A 161 1.13 18.94 9.58
C LEU A 161 1.67 19.74 10.77
N LEU A 162 2.37 19.11 11.70
CA LEU A 162 2.95 19.80 12.86
C LEU A 162 3.88 20.94 12.44
N LEU A 163 4.71 20.77 11.42
CA LEU A 163 5.52 21.88 10.90
C LEU A 163 4.67 23.01 10.31
N VAL A 164 3.57 22.72 9.62
CA VAL A 164 2.68 23.76 9.09
C VAL A 164 1.91 24.47 10.21
N PHE A 165 1.49 23.75 11.24
CA PHE A 165 0.73 24.26 12.37
C PHE A 165 1.59 24.99 13.40
N ASP A 166 2.82 24.52 13.61
CA ASP A 166 3.68 24.84 14.76
C ASP A 166 5.03 25.45 14.34
N TRP A 167 5.16 25.99 13.11
CA TRP A 167 6.33 26.80 12.72
C TRP A 167 6.44 28.14 13.50
N ARG A 168 5.47 28.45 14.37
CA ARG A 168 5.36 29.76 15.04
C ARG A 168 5.34 29.72 16.57
N LEU A 169 5.60 28.56 17.19
CA LEU A 169 5.85 28.49 18.64
C LEU A 169 7.30 28.82 18.98
#